data_AF-A0A7J9GRD5-F1
#
_entry.id   AF-A0A7J9GRD5-F1
#
_cell.length_a   1.000
_cell.length_b   1.000
_cell.length_c   1.000
_cell.angle_alpha   90.00
_cell.angle_beta   90.00
_cell.angle_gamma   90.00
#
_symmetry.space_group_name_H-M   'P 1'
#
loop_
_entity.id
_entity.type
_entity.pdbx_description
1 polymer ?
#
loop_
_entity_poly.entity_id
_entity_poly.type
_entity_poly.pdbx_seq_one_letter_code
_entity_poly.pdbx_strand_id
1 'polypeptide(L)' 'MNEKGDVVNASYYHIVNSSTNTAVGAEVTHNFSTNVNIITV' A
#
# COMPACT_ATOMS: atom_id res chain seq x y z
N MET A 1 8.41 13.67 21.16
CA MET A 1 8.38 13.28 19.74
C MET A 1 6.97 13.49 19.21
N ASN A 2 6.82 13.99 17.98
CA ASN A 2 5.53 14.12 17.31
C ASN A 2 5.52 13.10 16.17
N GLU A 3 4.69 12.08 16.28
CA GLU A 3 4.61 10.94 15.34
C GLU A 3 3.71 11.24 14.12
N LYS A 4 3.15 12.46 14.03
CA LYS A 4 2.35 12.86 12.86
C LYS A 4 3.20 12.81 11.60
N GLY A 5 2.75 12.01 10.64
CA GLY A 5 3.41 11.84 9.33
C GLY A 5 4.53 10.81 9.33
N ASP A 6 4.73 10.07 10.42
CA ASP A 6 5.75 9.00 10.49
C ASP A 6 5.41 7.79 9.63
N VAL A 7 4.11 7.57 9.39
CA VAL A 7 3.60 6.50 8.56
C VAL A 7 2.94 7.08 7.31
N VAL A 8 3.29 6.52 6.14
CA VAL A 8 2.60 6.77 4.88
C VAL A 8 2.05 5.45 4.33
N ASN A 9 0.81 5.50 3.85
CA ASN A 9 0.13 4.37 3.22
C ASN A 9 -0.07 4.70 1.74
N ALA A 10 0.19 3.72 0.89
CA ALA A 10 -0.08 3.78 -0.54
C ALA A 10 -0.79 2.50 -0.96
N SER A 11 -1.84 2.62 -1.77
CA SER A 11 -2.57 1.47 -2.31
C SER A 11 -2.65 1.56 -3.82
N TYR A 12 -2.58 0.40 -4.46
CA TYR A 12 -2.69 0.26 -5.91
C TYR A 12 -3.72 -0.82 -6.23
N TYR A 13 -4.59 -0.51 -7.19
CA TYR A 13 -5.62 -1.41 -7.68
C TYR A 13 -5.50 -1.53 -9.19
N HIS A 14 -5.43 -2.77 -9.68
CA HIS A 14 -5.25 -3.06 -11.10
C HIS A 14 -6.31 -4.04 -11.59
N ILE A 15 -7.11 -3.60 -12.56
CA ILE A 15 -8.06 -4.47 -13.26
C ILE A 15 -7.28 -5.26 -14.31
N VAL A 16 -7.03 -6.54 -14.03
CA VAL A 16 -6.31 -7.45 -14.93
C VAL A 16 -7.17 -7.79 -16.15
N ASN A 17 -8.47 -7.98 -15.92
CA ASN A 17 -9.42 -8.32 -16.97
C ASN A 17 -10.81 -7.78 -16.63
N SER A 18 -11.26 -6.80 -17.40
CA SER A 18 -12.58 -6.17 -17.24
C SER A 18 -13.73 -7.06 -17.72
N SER A 19 -13.49 -8.00 -18.65
CA SER A 19 -14.51 -8.93 -19.14
C SER A 19 -14.81 -10.06 -18.14
N THR A 20 -13.81 -10.46 -17.33
CA THR A 20 -13.99 -11.45 -16.26
C THR A 20 -14.10 -10.82 -14.87
N ASN A 21 -14.18 -9.48 -14.80
CA ASN A 21 -14.19 -8.70 -13.56
C ASN A 21 -13.06 -9.08 -12.59
N THR A 22 -11.90 -9.44 -13.12
CA THR A 22 -10.75 -9.85 -12.33
C THR A 22 -9.84 -8.66 -12.08
N ALA A 23 -9.53 -8.43 -10.81
CA ALA A 23 -8.63 -7.38 -10.38
C ALA A 23 -7.71 -7.88 -9.28
N VAL A 24 -6.56 -7.22 -9.15
CA VAL A 24 -5.58 -7.43 -8.09
C VAL A 24 -5.32 -6.11 -7.39
N GLY A 25 -4.97 -6.17 -6.11
CA GLY A 25 -4.63 -5.01 -5.32
C GLY A 25 -3.29 -5.22 -4.63
N ALA A 26 -2.65 -4.13 -4.23
CA ALA A 26 -1.55 -4.17 -3.29
C ALA A 26 -1.59 -2.91 -2.42
N GLU A 27 -1.13 -3.06 -1.18
CA GLU A 27 -0.96 -1.96 -0.23
C GLU A 27 0.49 -1.94 0.26
N VAL A 28 1.03 -0.74 0.41
CA VAL A 28 2.34 -0.48 0.99
C VAL A 28 2.17 0.49 2.14
N THR A 29 2.71 0.12 3.29
CA THR A 29 2.84 1.00 4.45
C THR A 29 4.32 1.20 4.74
N HIS A 30 4.79 2.45 4.70
CA HIS A 30 6.15 2.81 5.05
C HIS A 30 6.17 3.58 6.37
N ASN A 31 7.03 3.16 7.29
CA ASN A 31 7.32 3.88 8.52
C ASN A 31 8.71 4.52 8.40
N PHE A 32 8.76 5.86 8.42
CA PHE A 32 9.99 6.62 8.21
C PHE A 32 10.96 6.50 9.39
N SER A 33 10.46 6.50 10.63
CA SER A 33 11.29 6.42 11.84
C SER A 33 12.03 5.09 12.00
N THR A 34 11.40 3.99 11.58
CA THR A 34 11.97 2.64 11.65
C THR A 34 12.57 2.18 10.33
N ASN A 35 12.35 2.94 9.24
CA ASN A 35 12.73 2.60 7.87
C ASN A 35 12.16 1.23 7.41
N VAL A 36 10.99 0.85 7.92
CA VAL A 36 10.34 -0.43 7.61
C VAL A 36 9.27 -0.23 6.54
N ASN A 37 9.21 -1.18 5.61
CA ASN A 37 8.14 -1.32 4.62
C ASN A 37 7.31 -2.56 4.90
N ILE A 38 5.99 -2.41 4.96
CA ILE A 38 5.03 -3.51 4.98
C ILE A 38 4.33 -3.51 3.62
N ILE A 39 4.29 -4.67 2.98
CA ILE A 39 3.67 -4.85 1.66
C ILE A 39 2.62 -5.95 1.79
N THR A 40 1.40 -5.66 1.32
CA THR A 40 0.26 -6.57 1.29
C THR A 40 -0.22 -6.72 -0.16
N VAL A 41 -0.59 -7.93 -0.58
CA VAL A 41 -1.08 -8.27 -1.93
C VAL A 41 -2.39 -9.03 -1.87
#